data_AF-A0A2U3K774-F1
#
_entry.id   AF-A0A2U3K774-F1
#
_cell.length_a   1.000
_cell.length_b   1.000
_cell.length_c   1.000
_cell.angle_alpha   90.00
_cell.angle_beta   90.00
_cell.angle_gamma   90.00
#
_symmetry.space_group_name_H-M   'P 1'
#
loop_
_entity.id
_entity.type
_entity.pdbx_description
1 polymer ?
#
loop_
_entity_poly.entity_id
_entity_poly.type
_entity_poly.pdbx_seq_one_letter_code
_entity_poly.pdbx_strand_id
1 'polypeptide(L)'
;MRDTVRDLWNADAVVLCVIVHSGAVVIYIAPPYRGARYIAAQTGGDTLNTPDAAEGLHEMIHRLRSRYSLYYALPPGRAGEERKIRVQLVSSAARRYPRAVIRARTGYVAP
;
A
#
# COMPACT_ATOMS: atom_id res chain seq x y z
N MET A 1 -7.43 -10.01 -18.94
CA MET A 1 -6.97 -8.70 -18.44
C MET A 1 -6.15 -8.97 -17.18
N ARG A 2 -4.84 -8.67 -17.17
CA ARG A 2 -4.00 -8.89 -15.97
C ARG A 2 -4.44 -7.91 -14.88
N ASP A 3 -4.72 -8.42 -13.69
CA ASP A 3 -4.99 -7.59 -12.51
C ASP A 3 -3.68 -7.36 -11.76
N THR A 4 -3.09 -6.17 -11.95
CA THR A 4 -1.81 -5.80 -11.34
C THR A 4 -1.82 -5.92 -9.82
N VAL A 5 -2.95 -5.67 -9.15
CA VAL A 5 -3.03 -5.81 -7.68
C VAL A 5 -2.86 -7.27 -7.28
N ARG A 6 -3.54 -8.17 -7.99
CA ARG A 6 -3.42 -9.63 -7.77
C ARG A 6 -2.00 -10.11 -8.02
N ASP A 7 -1.37 -9.67 -9.11
CA ASP A 7 0.01 -10.04 -9.43
C ASP A 7 0.98 -9.59 -8.31
N LEU A 8 0.82 -8.36 -7.80
CA LEU A 8 1.62 -7.84 -6.70
C LEU A 8 1.36 -8.57 -5.37
N TRP A 9 0.11 -8.93 -5.09
CA TRP A 9 -0.24 -9.73 -3.92
C TRP A 9 0.37 -11.13 -3.95
N ASN A 10 0.45 -11.75 -5.13
CA ASN A 10 1.05 -13.06 -5.33
C ASN A 10 2.58 -13.01 -5.23
N ALA A 11 3.19 -11.90 -5.62
CA ALA A 11 4.62 -11.67 -5.48
C ALA A 11 5.05 -11.22 -4.07
N ASP A 12 4.11 -11.09 -3.13
CA ASP A 12 4.29 -10.48 -1.81
C ASP A 12 4.98 -9.09 -1.88
N ALA A 13 4.64 -8.32 -2.91
CA ALA A 13 5.26 -7.03 -3.18
C ALA A 13 4.57 -5.88 -2.45
N VAL A 14 5.37 -4.92 -1.97
CA VAL A 14 4.91 -3.66 -1.38
C VAL A 14 5.30 -2.50 -2.29
N VAL A 15 4.33 -1.66 -2.68
CA VAL A 15 4.58 -0.55 -3.61
C VAL A 15 4.70 0.77 -2.87
N LEU A 16 5.85 1.43 -3.02
CA LEU A 16 6.12 2.75 -2.48
C LEU A 16 6.20 3.78 -3.61
N CYS A 17 5.57 4.93 -3.43
CA CYS A 17 5.50 5.96 -4.47
C CYS A 17 6.08 7.29 -3.97
N VAL A 18 7.05 7.83 -4.71
CA VAL A 18 7.51 9.22 -4.56
C VAL A 18 6.89 10.01 -5.71
N ILE A 19 6.07 11.00 -5.38
CA ILE A 19 5.37 11.83 -6.35
C ILE A 19 5.97 13.23 -6.31
N VAL A 20 6.67 13.57 -7.39
CA VAL A 20 7.21 14.92 -7.62
C VAL A 20 6.28 15.65 -8.57
N HIS A 21 5.75 16.79 -8.14
CA HIS A 21 4.90 17.61 -8.99
C HIS A 21 5.78 18.53 -9.83
N SER A 22 5.76 18.35 -11.14
CA SER A 22 6.22 19.37 -12.07
C SER A 22 5.07 20.36 -12.25
N GLY A 23 5.26 21.62 -11.87
CA GLY A 23 4.22 22.67 -11.90
C GLY A 23 3.68 23.04 -13.29
N ALA A 24 4.01 22.27 -14.34
CA ALA A 24 3.72 22.64 -15.72
C ALA A 24 2.43 22.01 -16.29
N VAL A 25 2.01 20.82 -15.87
CA VAL A 25 0.85 20.13 -16.49
C VAL A 25 0.14 19.19 -15.51
N VAL A 26 -1.16 19.40 -15.28
CA VAL A 26 -2.05 18.41 -14.65
C VAL A 26 -2.77 17.66 -15.77
N ILE A 27 -2.42 16.38 -15.97
CA ILE A 27 -3.12 15.51 -16.92
C ILE A 27 -4.28 14.83 -16.19
N TYR A 28 -5.51 15.13 -16.60
CA TYR A 28 -6.67 14.37 -16.15
C TYR A 28 -6.82 13.10 -17.00
N ILE A 29 -6.68 11.94 -16.36
CA ILE A 29 -6.93 10.63 -16.99
C ILE A 29 -8.30 10.15 -16.49
N ALA A 30 -9.24 9.96 -17.42
CA ALA A 30 -10.57 9.49 -17.07
C ALA A 30 -10.53 8.08 -16.43
N PRO A 31 -11.49 7.74 -15.56
CA PRO A 31 -11.67 6.37 -15.06
C PRO A 31 -11.70 5.35 -16.23
N PRO A 32 -11.22 4.12 -16.03
CA PRO A 32 -11.00 3.45 -14.75
C PRO A 32 -9.58 3.59 -14.17
N TYR A 33 -8.76 4.53 -14.65
CA TYR A 33 -7.41 4.72 -14.10
C TYR A 33 -7.45 5.06 -12.60
N ARG A 34 -6.85 4.19 -11.78
CA ARG A 34 -6.79 4.38 -10.31
C ARG A 34 -5.43 4.91 -9.82
N GLY A 35 -4.41 4.84 -10.67
CA GLY A 35 -3.08 5.38 -10.44
C GLY A 35 -2.24 4.70 -9.36
N ALA A 36 -1.01 5.19 -9.19
CA ALA A 36 0.00 4.59 -8.32
C ALA A 36 -0.42 4.61 -6.83
N ARG A 37 -1.11 5.68 -6.39
CA ARG A 37 -1.61 5.80 -5.00
C ARG A 37 -2.60 4.68 -4.67
N TYR A 38 -3.45 4.26 -5.62
CA TYR A 38 -4.35 3.13 -5.41
C TYR A 38 -3.58 1.82 -5.19
N ILE A 39 -2.59 1.54 -6.03
CA ILE A 39 -1.77 0.32 -5.94
C ILE A 39 -0.96 0.30 -4.63
N ALA A 40 -0.36 1.43 -4.24
CA ALA A 40 0.32 1.58 -2.96
C ALA A 40 -0.63 1.25 -1.79
N ALA A 41 -1.87 1.74 -1.83
CA ALA A 41 -2.86 1.43 -0.80
C ALA A 41 -3.22 -0.08 -0.77
N GLN A 42 -3.40 -0.74 -1.92
CA GLN A 42 -3.77 -2.16 -1.96
C GLN A 42 -2.66 -3.10 -1.46
N THR A 43 -1.40 -2.72 -1.65
CA THR A 43 -0.22 -3.49 -1.22
C THR A 43 0.24 -3.14 0.19
N GLY A 44 -0.43 -2.18 0.86
CA GLY A 44 -0.02 -1.70 2.18
C GLY A 44 1.22 -0.80 2.15
N GLY A 45 1.60 -0.30 0.98
CA GLY A 45 2.71 0.61 0.79
C GLY A 45 2.41 2.05 1.22
N ASP A 46 3.09 3.02 0.62
CA ASP A 46 2.97 4.45 0.98
C ASP A 46 3.11 5.33 -0.25
N THR A 47 2.63 6.56 -0.14
CA THR A 47 2.82 7.61 -1.13
C THR A 47 3.33 8.87 -0.45
N LEU A 48 4.45 9.39 -0.92
CA LEU A 48 5.06 10.63 -0.46
C LEU A 48 5.02 11.65 -1.60
N ASN A 49 4.36 12.79 -1.38
CA ASN A 49 4.48 13.92 -2.30
C ASN A 49 5.63 14.81 -1.82
N THR A 50 6.50 15.22 -2.72
CA THR A 50 7.70 16.00 -2.41
C THR A 50 8.07 16.89 -3.60
N PRO A 51 8.66 18.07 -3.40
CA PRO A 51 9.25 18.85 -4.49
C PRO A 51 10.57 18.25 -5.01
N ASP A 52 11.25 17.42 -4.21
CA ASP A 52 12.56 16.83 -4.53
C ASP A 52 12.49 15.30 -4.56
N ALA A 53 12.90 14.70 -5.68
CA ALA A 53 12.86 13.25 -5.88
C ALA A 53 13.86 12.50 -5.00
N ALA A 54 15.07 13.05 -4.82
CA ALA A 54 16.15 12.40 -4.09
C ALA A 54 15.86 12.38 -2.59
N GLU A 55 15.40 13.50 -2.03
CA GLU A 55 14.93 13.59 -0.65
C GLU A 55 13.74 12.64 -0.43
N GLY A 56 12.78 12.63 -1.36
CA GLY A 56 11.63 11.75 -1.25
C GLY A 56 11.99 10.27 -1.26
N LEU A 57 12.93 9.87 -2.13
CA LEU A 57 13.42 8.49 -2.17
C LEU A 57 14.14 8.12 -0.87
N HIS A 58 15.00 9.01 -0.38
CA HIS A 58 15.71 8.82 0.89
C HIS A 58 14.72 8.58 2.04
N GLU A 59 13.75 9.47 2.22
CA GLU A 59 12.69 9.35 3.23
C GLU A 59 11.87 8.07 3.06
N MET A 60 11.55 7.70 1.83
CA MET A 60 10.77 6.49 1.55
C MET A 60 11.52 5.21 1.95
N ILE A 61 12.85 5.16 1.74
CA ILE A 61 13.69 4.05 2.19
C ILE A 61 13.74 4.00 3.73
N HIS A 62 13.85 5.15 4.41
CA HIS A 62 13.79 5.20 5.87
C HIS A 62 12.47 4.66 6.41
N ARG A 63 11.34 5.05 5.80
CA ARG A 63 10.02 4.51 6.14
C ARG A 63 9.92 3.03 5.89
N LEU A 64 10.45 2.54 4.77
CA LEU A 64 10.46 1.10 4.45
C LEU A 64 11.18 0.30 5.54
N ARG A 65 12.35 0.78 5.97
CA ARG A 65 13.17 0.12 7.01
C ARG A 65 12.52 0.13 8.40
N SER A 66 11.61 1.06 8.65
CA SER A 66 10.91 1.20 9.94
C SER A 66 9.63 0.34 10.02
N ARG A 67 9.30 -0.40 8.95
CA ARG A 67 8.10 -1.25 8.90
C ARG A 67 8.36 -2.60 9.54
N TYR A 68 7.31 -3.11 10.17
CA TYR A 68 7.25 -4.48 10.68
C TYR A 68 6.44 -5.36 9.72
N SER A 69 6.88 -6.59 9.53
CA SER A 69 6.09 -7.62 8.85
C SER A 69 5.31 -8.44 9.88
N LEU A 70 4.02 -8.59 9.65
CA LEU A 70 3.14 -9.46 10.45
C LEU A 70 2.62 -10.58 9.56
N TYR A 71 2.96 -11.82 9.92
CA TYR A 71 2.48 -13.01 9.24
C TYR A 71 1.40 -13.68 10.08
N TYR A 72 0.42 -14.28 9.41
CA TYR A 72 -0.64 -15.06 10.04
C TYR A 72 -0.92 -16.30 9.20
N ALA A 73 -1.41 -17.37 9.83
CA ALA A 73 -1.80 -18.57 9.13
C ALA A 73 -3.04 -18.29 8.26
N LEU A 74 -2.99 -18.68 7.00
CA LEU A 74 -4.10 -18.51 6.07
C LEU A 74 -5.32 -19.32 6.56
N PRO A 75 -6.48 -18.69 6.76
CA PRO A 75 -7.72 -19.41 7.04
C PRO A 75 -8.06 -20.37 5.88
N PRO A 76 -8.72 -21.51 6.17
CA PRO A 76 -9.16 -22.42 5.12
C PRO A 76 -10.12 -21.73 4.14
N GLY A 77 -9.98 -22.04 2.85
CA GLY A 77 -10.73 -21.40 1.77
C GLY A 77 -10.59 -22.14 0.43
N ARG A 78 -11.25 -21.61 -0.62
CA ARG A 78 -11.16 -22.20 -1.97
C ARG A 78 -9.94 -21.65 -2.71
N ALA A 79 -9.25 -22.50 -3.45
CA ALA A 79 -8.13 -22.06 -4.30
C ALA A 79 -8.59 -20.99 -5.30
N GLY A 80 -7.77 -19.95 -5.46
CA GLY A 80 -8.06 -18.80 -6.32
C GLY A 80 -9.07 -17.79 -5.77
N GLU A 81 -9.61 -18.01 -4.56
CA GLU A 81 -10.54 -17.10 -3.90
C GLU A 81 -9.83 -15.83 -3.42
N GLU A 82 -10.36 -14.66 -3.78
CA GLU A 82 -9.88 -13.38 -3.24
C GLU A 82 -10.41 -13.17 -1.82
N ARG A 83 -9.51 -12.83 -0.91
CA ARG A 83 -9.80 -12.61 0.51
C ARG A 83 -9.32 -11.22 0.90
N LYS A 84 -10.09 -10.57 1.78
CA LYS A 84 -9.77 -9.23 2.29
C LYS A 84 -9.06 -9.31 3.63
N ILE A 85 -8.08 -8.43 3.81
CA ILE A 85 -7.34 -8.24 5.06
C ILE A 85 -7.75 -6.89 5.65
N ARG A 86 -7.95 -6.86 6.97
CA ARG A 86 -8.16 -5.64 7.73
C ARG A 86 -7.26 -5.67 8.97
N VAL A 87 -6.47 -4.62 9.14
CA VAL A 87 -5.61 -4.41 10.31
C VAL A 87 -6.06 -3.13 11.01
N GLN A 88 -6.29 -3.22 12.31
CA GLN A 88 -6.75 -2.11 13.14
C GLN A 88 -6.04 -2.11 14.48
N LEU A 89 -5.86 -0.92 15.06
CA LEU A 89 -5.43 -0.79 16.45
C LEU A 89 -6.59 -1.19 17.35
N VAL A 90 -6.27 -1.93 18.41
CA VAL A 90 -7.21 -2.13 19.52
C VAL A 90 -7.55 -0.78 20.17
N SER A 91 -8.73 -0.68 20.78
CA SER A 91 -9.27 0.60 21.28
C SER A 91 -8.34 1.34 22.25
N SER A 92 -7.61 0.62 23.11
CA SER A 92 -6.63 1.21 24.03
C SER A 92 -5.42 1.81 23.29
N ALA A 93 -4.90 1.11 22.30
CA ALA A 93 -3.79 1.58 21.47
C ALA A 93 -4.19 2.76 20.58
N ALA A 94 -5.40 2.72 20.01
CA ALA A 94 -5.94 3.83 19.21
C ALA A 94 -6.05 5.13 20.04
N ARG A 95 -6.48 5.04 21.31
CA ARG A 95 -6.51 6.20 22.23
C ARG A 95 -5.11 6.71 22.58
N ARG A 96 -4.15 5.80 22.79
CA ARG A 96 -2.77 6.16 23.11
C ARG A 96 -2.02 6.79 21.92
N TYR A 97 -2.33 6.35 20.71
CA TYR A 97 -1.67 6.77 19.47
C TYR A 97 -2.67 7.28 18.43
N PRO A 98 -3.34 8.42 18.69
CA PRO A 98 -4.44 8.91 17.84
C PRO A 98 -4.00 9.31 16.43
N ARG A 99 -2.70 9.53 16.21
CA ARG A 99 -2.10 9.88 14.92
C ARG A 99 -1.39 8.71 14.23
N ALA A 100 -1.48 7.49 14.78
CA ALA A 100 -0.88 6.33 14.16
C ALA A 100 -1.58 6.00 12.84
N VAL A 101 -0.79 5.75 11.80
CA VAL A 101 -1.28 5.35 10.48
C VAL A 101 -0.98 3.87 10.27
N ILE A 102 -2.02 3.07 10.06
CA ILE A 102 -1.87 1.65 9.71
C ILE A 102 -1.83 1.54 8.20
N ARG A 103 -0.74 0.98 7.68
CA ARG A 103 -0.59 0.65 6.27
C ARG A 103 -0.39 -0.86 6.16
N ALA A 104 -1.37 -1.55 5.60
CA ALA A 104 -1.36 -3.00 5.45
C ALA A 104 -1.96 -3.36 4.09
N ARG A 105 -1.52 -4.49 3.53
CA ARG A 105 -2.13 -5.05 2.32
C ARG A 105 -3.62 -5.29 2.56
N THR A 106 -4.44 -5.02 1.55
CA THR A 106 -5.91 -5.06 1.68
C THR A 106 -6.49 -6.43 1.35
N GLY A 107 -5.70 -7.34 0.79
CA GLY A 107 -6.15 -8.68 0.44
C GLY A 107 -5.04 -9.62 -0.05
N TYR A 108 -5.46 -10.80 -0.44
CA TYR A 108 -4.65 -11.87 -1.02
C TYR A 108 -5.53 -12.82 -1.83
N VAL A 109 -4.91 -13.68 -2.63
CA VAL A 109 -5.58 -14.79 -3.31
C VAL A 109 -5.16 -16.08 -2.64
N ALA A 110 -6.15 -16.88 -2.23
CA ALA A 110 -5.88 -18.19 -1.65
C ALA A 110 -5.19 -19.09 -2.70
N PRO A 111 -4.12 -19.82 -2.32
CA PRO A 111 -3.37 -20.68 -3.23
C PRO A 111 -4.23 -21.82 -3.80
#